data_AF-A0A428RRS1-F1
#
_entry.id   AF-A0A428RRS1-F1
#
_cell.length_a   1.000
_cell.length_b   1.000
_cell.length_c   1.000
_cell.angle_alpha   90.00
_cell.angle_beta   90.00
_cell.angle_gamma   90.00
#
_symmetry.space_group_name_H-M   'P 1'
#
loop_
_entity.id
_entity.type
_entity.pdbx_description
1 polymer ?
#
loop_
_entity_poly.entity_id
_entity_poly.type
_entity_poly.pdbx_seq_one_letter_code
_entity_poly.pdbx_strand_id
1 'polypeptide(L)'
;MEGDAPQTSDSNASAGGRSVIPAPVVGSHPPGSLHVHQPADEVHVEEDDDLPPPLDPPAGQSEDTGSSIHNLGGGDVVLVLDLPEVFTVGYDSISFTAKHFGGVRDIPPGPHFFWVAHPGGLSTRCGIWIVTTAVNTVHVLQWDRFNEVLGDSARAEARIQADNLDTIHSKLVPYHDPSAVNSASGGLSQASSEKNLKMWEQLTGRITKSVLNRVSGQHDNWAVHTGDRVKGSILMAAEIELDDSISNPLLKARELNFIFGQRSKTYSTDNTGADRTLEATDATPYILSLIDKADNDITPGDIVGEFQFSYVVGMHLGNDSCIQQWWHMLLKLFLRAYILPARRPDLAAAFIRSLTAQLSYSASWLDGSVLDYSDSQTRELRLALTVYKRRLDELLLGLGAQATPEQLDVGTAFAGLEAFVAGSLDWDLRGAYLRRGNVMMEDGEQVELEVADLAAEDERGEWAPEIVDLDESGRQRDLVSWND
;
A
#
# COMPACT_ATOMS: atom_id res chain seq x y z
N MET A 1 -48.86 -2.53 -52.33
CA MET A 1 -48.81 -1.22 -53.03
C MET A 1 -47.47 -0.64 -52.64
N GLU A 2 -46.45 -0.97 -53.44
CA GLU A 2 -45.91 -0.05 -54.46
C GLU A 2 -45.23 1.13 -53.73
N GLY A 3 -43.90 1.23 -53.61
CA GLY A 3 -42.88 0.96 -54.63
C GLY A 3 -42.59 2.27 -55.34
N ASP A 4 -41.48 2.93 -54.96
CA ASP A 4 -40.56 3.54 -55.92
C ASP A 4 -39.25 3.97 -55.24
N ALA A 5 -38.15 3.45 -55.80
CA ALA A 5 -36.77 3.95 -55.67
C ALA A 5 -36.43 4.70 -56.99
N PRO A 6 -35.38 5.55 -57.07
CA PRO A 6 -34.00 5.06 -57.33
C PRO A 6 -32.90 5.84 -56.54
N GLN A 7 -31.76 5.25 -56.16
CA GLN A 7 -30.44 5.12 -56.88
C GLN A 7 -29.82 6.47 -57.32
N THR A 8 -28.52 6.80 -57.21
CA THR A 8 -27.24 6.17 -56.82
C THR A 8 -26.14 7.26 -56.90
N SER A 9 -25.08 7.18 -56.07
CA SER A 9 -23.63 7.47 -56.33
C SER A 9 -23.18 8.84 -56.93
N ASP A 10 -22.03 9.47 -56.65
CA ASP A 10 -20.69 8.99 -56.25
C ASP A 10 -19.79 10.19 -55.82
N SER A 11 -18.76 9.88 -54.99
CA SER A 11 -17.40 10.49 -54.93
C SER A 11 -17.16 11.96 -54.48
N ASN A 12 -16.42 12.16 -53.36
CA ASN A 12 -14.95 12.42 -53.37
C ASN A 12 -14.34 12.80 -51.99
N ALA A 13 -13.24 12.09 -51.70
CA ALA A 13 -12.07 12.36 -50.86
C ALA A 13 -11.89 13.66 -50.05
N SER A 14 -11.64 13.45 -48.74
CA SER A 14 -10.49 13.86 -47.91
C SER A 14 -9.91 15.29 -47.95
N ALA A 15 -9.96 15.97 -46.80
CA ALA A 15 -8.81 16.71 -46.27
C ALA A 15 -8.90 16.76 -44.73
N GLY A 16 -7.90 16.18 -44.06
CA GLY A 16 -7.79 16.15 -42.61
C GLY A 16 -7.34 17.50 -42.04
N GLY A 17 -8.12 18.02 -41.09
CA GLY A 17 -7.70 19.10 -40.19
C GLY A 17 -7.18 18.52 -38.88
N ARG A 18 -5.88 18.65 -38.64
CA ARG A 18 -5.22 18.36 -37.36
C ARG A 18 -5.84 19.27 -36.28
N SER A 19 -6.51 18.69 -35.30
CA SER A 19 -6.86 19.40 -34.06
C SER A 19 -5.59 19.57 -33.22
N VAL A 20 -5.23 20.82 -32.91
CA VAL A 20 -4.06 21.15 -32.08
C VAL A 20 -4.49 21.10 -30.61
N ILE A 21 -3.79 20.28 -29.83
CA ILE A 21 -3.95 20.18 -28.38
C ILE A 21 -3.38 21.48 -27.75
N PRO A 22 -4.12 22.19 -26.88
CA PRO A 22 -3.57 23.37 -26.21
C PRO A 22 -2.58 22.92 -25.12
N ALA A 23 -1.34 23.41 -25.20
CA ALA A 23 -0.37 23.29 -24.12
C ALA A 23 -0.66 24.35 -23.04
N PRO A 24 -0.65 24.02 -21.74
CA PRO A 24 -0.82 25.01 -20.68
C PRO A 24 0.47 25.83 -20.53
N VAL A 25 0.37 27.13 -20.80
CA VAL A 25 1.46 28.10 -20.56
C VAL A 25 1.24 28.71 -19.18
N VAL A 26 2.15 28.45 -18.24
CA VAL A 26 2.25 29.19 -16.98
C VAL A 26 3.34 30.24 -17.15
N GLY A 27 2.93 31.52 -17.19
CA GLY A 27 3.83 32.66 -17.24
C GLY A 27 3.20 33.86 -16.52
N SER A 28 3.96 34.49 -15.63
CA SER A 28 3.58 35.62 -14.79
C SER A 28 3.72 36.95 -15.53
N HIS A 29 2.73 37.31 -16.37
CA HIS A 29 2.62 38.65 -16.94
C HIS A 29 1.22 39.25 -16.75
N PRO A 30 1.11 40.56 -16.47
CA PRO A 30 -0.18 41.21 -16.23
C PRO A 30 -1.03 41.26 -17.52
N PRO A 31 -2.36 41.22 -17.41
CA PRO A 31 -3.27 41.17 -18.55
C PRO A 31 -3.16 42.45 -19.40
N GLY A 32 -2.65 42.32 -20.63
CA GLY A 32 -2.59 43.44 -21.59
C GLY A 32 -1.44 43.43 -22.62
N SER A 33 -0.52 42.46 -22.62
CA SER A 33 0.66 42.47 -23.51
C SER A 33 0.65 41.48 -24.68
N LEU A 34 -0.51 40.92 -25.06
CA LEU A 34 -0.59 40.03 -26.22
C LEU A 34 -0.64 40.84 -27.53
N HIS A 35 0.50 41.02 -28.20
CA HIS A 35 0.50 41.45 -29.60
C HIS A 35 0.41 40.21 -30.50
N VAL A 36 -0.75 40.02 -31.13
CA VAL A 36 -0.94 39.01 -32.17
C VAL A 36 -0.29 39.53 -33.45
N HIS A 37 0.82 38.93 -33.87
CA HIS A 37 1.34 39.12 -35.22
C HIS A 37 0.42 38.38 -36.20
N GLN A 38 -0.27 39.13 -37.06
CA GLN A 38 -0.88 38.58 -38.27
C GLN A 38 0.22 38.02 -39.19
N PRO A 39 0.01 36.89 -39.86
CA PRO A 39 0.92 36.44 -40.91
C PRO A 39 0.81 37.42 -42.08
N ALA A 40 1.92 38.09 -42.40
CA ALA A 40 2.05 38.86 -43.61
C ALA A 40 2.18 37.89 -44.80
N ASP A 41 1.53 38.29 -45.90
CA ASP A 41 1.44 37.59 -47.18
C ASP A 41 2.78 37.10 -47.73
N GLU A 42 2.66 36.06 -48.56
CA GLU A 42 3.70 35.45 -49.38
C GLU A 42 4.62 36.50 -50.03
N VAL A 43 5.90 36.47 -49.65
CA VAL A 43 6.97 37.11 -50.40
C VAL A 43 7.95 36.03 -50.82
N HIS A 44 8.02 35.79 -52.12
CA HIS A 44 9.11 35.08 -52.78
C HIS A 44 10.44 35.74 -52.41
N VAL A 45 11.36 34.98 -51.82
CA VAL A 45 12.75 35.38 -51.65
C VAL A 45 13.62 34.30 -52.28
N GLU A 46 14.46 34.76 -53.22
CA GLU A 46 15.44 33.99 -53.99
C GLU A 46 16.51 33.38 -53.07
N GLU A 47 17.08 32.27 -53.52
CA GLU A 47 18.14 31.50 -52.85
C GLU A 47 19.39 32.35 -52.63
N ASP A 48 19.83 32.48 -51.38
CA ASP A 48 21.19 32.89 -51.03
C ASP A 48 21.76 31.85 -50.04
N ASP A 49 22.73 31.08 -50.54
CA ASP A 49 23.53 30.08 -49.82
C ASP A 49 24.45 30.79 -48.81
N ASP A 50 24.12 30.79 -47.51
CA ASP A 50 25.10 30.86 -46.40
C ASP A 50 24.39 30.78 -45.02
N LEU A 51 23.87 29.60 -44.66
CA LEU A 51 23.47 29.29 -43.27
C LEU A 51 24.41 28.22 -42.67
N PRO A 52 24.90 28.40 -41.43
CA PRO A 52 25.75 27.40 -40.77
C PRO A 52 24.95 26.13 -40.45
N PRO A 53 25.59 24.95 -40.40
CA PRO A 53 24.87 23.69 -40.25
C PRO A 53 24.17 23.60 -38.89
N PRO A 54 23.03 22.90 -38.81
CA PRO A 54 22.32 22.72 -37.55
C PRO A 54 23.18 21.90 -36.59
N LEU A 55 23.30 22.38 -35.35
CA LEU A 55 24.01 21.66 -34.28
C LEU A 55 23.26 20.36 -33.96
N ASP A 56 23.96 19.23 -34.05
CA ASP A 56 23.45 17.93 -33.62
C ASP A 56 23.05 17.97 -32.13
N PRO A 57 21.95 17.30 -31.73
CA PRO A 57 21.57 17.24 -30.33
C PRO A 57 22.62 16.45 -29.54
N PRO A 58 22.97 16.85 -28.31
CA PRO A 58 24.00 16.17 -27.54
C PRO A 58 23.54 14.75 -27.21
N ALA A 59 24.37 13.78 -27.62
CA ALA A 59 24.19 12.38 -27.30
C ALA A 59 24.39 12.14 -25.80
N GLY A 60 23.42 11.45 -25.17
CA GLY A 60 23.60 10.78 -23.89
C GLY A 60 23.54 11.69 -22.66
N GLN A 61 22.37 12.25 -22.37
CA GLN A 61 22.01 12.53 -20.97
C GLN A 61 21.06 11.43 -20.52
N SER A 62 21.54 10.58 -19.61
CA SER A 62 20.67 9.80 -18.75
C SER A 62 19.59 10.71 -18.16
N GLU A 63 18.37 10.20 -18.08
CA GLU A 63 17.24 10.84 -17.42
C GLU A 63 17.55 11.02 -15.92
N ASP A 64 18.30 12.08 -15.61
CA ASP A 64 18.66 12.42 -14.24
C ASP A 64 17.48 13.22 -13.65
N THR A 65 16.63 12.52 -12.89
CA THR A 65 15.62 13.13 -12.02
C THR A 65 16.29 14.22 -11.18
N GLY A 66 15.57 15.29 -10.80
CA GLY A 66 16.14 16.52 -10.22
C GLY A 66 16.94 16.42 -8.91
N SER A 67 17.41 15.23 -8.52
CA SER A 67 18.25 14.93 -7.37
C SER A 67 19.62 15.59 -7.49
N SER A 68 19.88 16.57 -6.62
CA SER A 68 21.19 17.20 -6.47
C SER A 68 21.91 16.63 -5.25
N ILE A 69 23.20 16.31 -5.38
CA ILE A 69 24.01 15.73 -4.30
C ILE A 69 24.74 16.85 -3.54
N HIS A 70 24.80 16.77 -2.20
CA HIS A 70 25.52 17.73 -1.36
C HIS A 70 26.74 17.13 -0.64
N ASN A 71 27.69 18.00 -0.26
CA ASN A 71 28.96 17.62 0.38
C ASN A 71 28.98 17.78 1.91
N LEU A 72 27.84 18.16 2.52
CA LEU A 72 27.73 18.41 3.96
C LEU A 72 27.80 17.13 4.82
N GLY A 73 27.63 15.95 4.21
CA GLY A 73 27.55 14.67 4.91
C GLY A 73 26.28 14.55 5.76
N GLY A 74 26.22 13.52 6.60
CA GLY A 74 25.10 13.30 7.53
C GLY A 74 23.95 12.46 6.97
N GLY A 75 23.81 12.32 5.65
CA GLY A 75 22.73 11.59 5.00
C GLY A 75 22.00 12.47 3.99
N ASP A 76 20.87 11.98 3.48
CA ASP A 76 20.03 12.74 2.55
C ASP A 76 19.29 13.88 3.29
N VAL A 77 18.82 14.87 2.53
CA VAL A 77 18.05 16.01 3.02
C VAL A 77 16.72 16.08 2.29
N VAL A 78 15.64 16.34 3.02
CA VAL A 78 14.31 16.62 2.47
C VAL A 78 13.93 18.06 2.81
N LEU A 79 13.81 18.90 1.79
CA LEU A 79 13.28 20.25 1.90
C LEU A 79 11.78 20.23 1.61
N VAL A 80 11.01 21.03 2.35
CA VAL A 80 9.57 21.16 2.12
C VAL A 80 9.21 22.63 1.95
N LEU A 81 8.74 22.98 0.76
CA LEU A 81 8.39 24.34 0.37
C LEU A 81 6.90 24.61 0.53
N ASP A 82 6.59 25.89 0.76
CA ASP A 82 5.23 26.46 0.72
C ASP A 82 4.21 25.86 1.68
N LEU A 83 4.65 25.11 2.69
CA LEU A 83 3.77 24.68 3.78
C LEU A 83 3.16 25.91 4.49
N PRO A 84 1.89 25.84 4.91
CA PRO A 84 1.28 26.87 5.74
C PRO A 84 2.11 27.16 7.00
N GLU A 85 1.98 28.38 7.54
CA GLU A 85 2.78 28.86 8.68
C GLU A 85 2.81 27.87 9.84
N VAL A 86 1.66 27.27 10.16
CA VAL A 86 1.51 26.25 11.21
C VAL A 86 0.91 25.00 10.60
N PHE A 87 1.65 23.90 10.64
CA PHE A 87 1.18 22.63 10.09
C PHE A 87 1.68 21.45 10.91
N THR A 88 0.93 20.34 10.92
CA THR A 88 1.39 19.08 11.49
C THR A 88 2.22 18.38 10.42
N VAL A 89 3.46 18.07 10.77
CA VAL A 89 4.40 17.36 9.93
C VAL A 89 4.76 16.06 10.63
N GLY A 90 4.79 14.98 9.87
CA GLY A 90 5.38 13.73 10.30
C GLY A 90 6.38 13.21 9.28
N TYR A 91 7.37 12.52 9.80
CA TYR A 91 8.25 11.68 9.01
C TYR A 91 8.46 10.40 9.78
N ASP A 92 8.25 9.29 9.09
CA ASP A 92 8.24 7.97 9.68
C ASP A 92 7.33 7.94 10.91
N SER A 93 7.90 7.57 12.06
CA SER A 93 7.23 7.47 13.35
C SER A 93 7.24 8.74 14.20
N ILE A 94 7.79 9.84 13.69
CA ILE A 94 7.85 11.11 14.39
C ILE A 94 6.80 12.03 13.80
N SER A 95 6.05 12.73 14.66
CA SER A 95 5.17 13.81 14.23
C SER A 95 5.10 14.94 15.24
N PHE A 96 4.94 16.17 14.75
CA PHE A 96 4.81 17.37 15.56
C PHE A 96 4.16 18.50 14.75
N THR A 97 3.58 19.47 15.47
CA THR A 97 3.13 20.72 14.85
C THR A 97 4.30 21.69 14.80
N ALA A 98 4.66 22.13 13.59
CA ALA A 98 5.79 23.02 13.35
C ALA A 98 5.31 24.40 12.92
N LYS A 99 6.11 25.42 13.24
CA LYS A 99 5.99 26.75 12.65
C LYS A 99 7.11 26.98 11.65
N HIS A 100 6.79 27.40 10.43
CA HIS A 100 7.77 27.63 9.36
C HIS A 100 8.70 26.42 9.12
N PHE A 101 8.13 25.23 8.97
CA PHE A 101 8.91 24.02 8.74
C PHE A 101 9.65 24.09 7.38
N GLY A 102 10.98 23.94 7.41
CA GLY A 102 11.82 24.01 6.20
C GLY A 102 12.29 22.66 5.67
N GLY A 103 12.20 21.59 6.47
CA GLY A 103 12.68 20.26 6.08
C GLY A 103 13.46 19.50 7.16
N VAL A 104 13.92 18.31 6.79
CA VAL A 104 14.68 17.38 7.64
C VAL A 104 16.04 17.09 6.99
N ARG A 105 17.07 16.99 7.82
CA ARG A 105 18.44 16.62 7.42
C ARG A 105 18.90 15.37 8.16
N ASP A 106 20.03 14.84 7.74
CA ASP A 106 20.66 13.64 8.29
C ASP A 106 19.79 12.38 8.13
N ILE A 107 19.07 12.26 7.01
CA ILE A 107 18.14 11.15 6.78
C ILE A 107 18.96 9.89 6.43
N PRO A 108 18.80 8.78 7.17
CA PRO A 108 19.56 7.56 6.93
C PRO A 108 19.13 6.88 5.61
N PRO A 109 19.87 5.87 5.14
CA PRO A 109 19.52 5.11 3.93
C PRO A 109 18.30 4.21 4.16
N GLY A 110 17.37 4.21 3.21
CA GLY A 110 16.18 3.36 3.25
C GLY A 110 14.90 4.07 2.79
N PRO A 111 13.75 3.40 2.88
CA PRO A 111 12.45 4.01 2.62
C PRO A 111 11.98 4.84 3.83
N HIS A 112 11.61 6.08 3.55
CA HIS A 112 11.08 7.05 4.49
C HIS A 112 9.72 7.55 4.04
N PHE A 113 8.82 7.82 4.99
CA PHE A 113 7.48 8.29 4.71
C PHE A 113 7.23 9.65 5.35
N PHE A 114 7.21 10.69 4.53
CA PHE A 114 6.90 12.04 4.96
C PHE A 114 5.43 12.30 4.77
N TRP A 115 4.76 12.88 5.77
CA TRP A 115 3.36 13.21 5.67
C TRP A 115 3.05 14.52 6.38
N VAL A 116 1.98 15.17 5.94
CA VAL A 116 1.56 16.47 6.44
C VAL A 116 0.05 16.49 6.62
N ALA A 117 -0.41 17.25 7.61
CA ALA A 117 -1.81 17.40 7.93
C ALA A 117 -2.12 18.78 8.52
N HIS A 118 -3.34 19.25 8.29
CA HIS A 118 -3.82 20.46 8.96
C HIS A 118 -3.90 20.23 10.48
N PRO A 119 -3.39 21.14 11.34
CA PRO A 119 -3.33 20.94 12.79
C PRO A 119 -4.69 20.73 13.46
N GLY A 120 -5.76 21.18 12.82
CA GLY A 120 -7.13 21.00 13.30
C GLY A 120 -7.64 19.55 13.24
N GLY A 121 -6.89 18.61 12.64
CA GLY A 121 -7.21 17.17 12.64
C GLY A 121 -8.41 16.74 11.79
N LEU A 122 -9.12 17.68 11.16
CA LEU A 122 -10.32 17.43 10.35
C LEU A 122 -10.04 17.36 8.84
N SER A 123 -8.82 17.67 8.40
CA SER A 123 -8.45 17.65 6.97
C SER A 123 -7.78 16.34 6.58
N THR A 124 -7.86 16.00 5.30
CA THR A 124 -7.14 14.89 4.68
C THR A 124 -5.64 15.02 4.94
N ARG A 125 -5.01 13.90 5.27
CA ARG A 125 -3.55 13.80 5.34
C ARG A 125 -3.03 13.42 3.96
N CYS A 126 -1.88 13.96 3.60
CA CYS A 126 -1.13 13.49 2.44
C CYS A 126 0.29 13.15 2.86
N GLY A 127 0.90 12.21 2.15
CA GLY A 127 2.27 11.83 2.37
C GLY A 127 2.94 11.37 1.09
N ILE A 128 4.25 11.25 1.16
CA ILE A 128 5.10 10.86 0.05
C ILE A 128 6.20 9.94 0.57
N TRP A 129 6.46 8.88 -0.20
CA TRP A 129 7.60 8.02 0.05
C TRP A 129 8.85 8.58 -0.60
N ILE A 130 9.97 8.49 0.12
CA ILE A 130 11.30 8.83 -0.36
C ILE A 130 12.21 7.64 -0.08
N VAL A 131 13.00 7.23 -1.08
CA VAL A 131 13.97 6.14 -0.93
C VAL A 131 15.38 6.70 -1.06
N THR A 132 16.08 6.76 0.07
CA THR A 132 17.41 7.33 0.20
C THR A 132 18.48 6.25 0.00
N THR A 133 19.64 6.63 -0.57
CA THR A 133 20.71 5.67 -0.96
C THR A 133 22.09 6.00 -0.37
N ALA A 134 22.13 6.78 0.71
CA ALA A 134 23.36 7.20 1.39
C ALA A 134 24.29 8.10 0.56
N VAL A 135 23.79 8.71 -0.51
CA VAL A 135 24.59 9.54 -1.43
C VAL A 135 24.41 11.03 -1.18
N ASN A 136 23.78 11.43 -0.05
CA ASN A 136 23.54 12.81 0.33
C ASN A 136 22.73 13.56 -0.73
N THR A 137 21.64 12.95 -1.18
CA THR A 137 20.71 13.59 -2.13
C THR A 137 19.84 14.62 -1.42
N VAL A 138 19.59 15.74 -2.09
CA VAL A 138 18.58 16.72 -1.73
C VAL A 138 17.27 16.42 -2.47
N HIS A 139 16.24 16.08 -1.71
CA HIS A 139 14.87 15.90 -2.16
C HIS A 139 14.09 17.17 -1.86
N VAL A 140 13.37 17.72 -2.84
CA VAL A 140 12.65 19.00 -2.67
C VAL A 140 11.17 18.78 -2.94
N LEU A 141 10.40 18.81 -1.86
CA LEU A 141 8.95 18.70 -1.87
C LEU A 141 8.32 20.09 -1.86
N GLN A 142 7.13 20.21 -2.41
CA GLN A 142 6.37 21.44 -2.44
C GLN A 142 4.91 21.18 -2.13
N TRP A 143 4.36 22.01 -1.25
CA TRP A 143 2.94 22.02 -0.93
C TRP A 143 2.16 22.79 -2.00
N ASP A 144 1.21 22.12 -2.64
CA ASP A 144 0.25 22.76 -3.51
C ASP A 144 -0.95 23.25 -2.68
N ARG A 145 -0.97 24.54 -2.37
CA ARG A 145 -2.05 25.17 -1.60
C ARG A 145 -3.43 25.11 -2.26
N PHE A 146 -3.50 24.93 -3.58
CA PHE A 146 -4.77 24.91 -4.31
C PHE A 146 -5.39 23.52 -4.30
N ASN A 147 -4.53 22.51 -4.39
CA ASN A 147 -4.93 21.10 -4.37
C ASN A 147 -4.81 20.47 -2.98
N GLU A 148 -4.26 21.19 -2.01
CA GLU A 148 -3.99 20.70 -0.65
C GLU A 148 -3.23 19.35 -0.63
N VAL A 149 -2.22 19.23 -1.50
CA VAL A 149 -1.38 18.03 -1.61
C VAL A 149 0.10 18.37 -1.53
N LEU A 150 0.88 17.43 -1.01
CA LEU A 150 2.33 17.45 -1.02
C LEU A 150 2.85 16.60 -2.18
N GLY A 151 3.79 17.12 -2.95
CA GLY A 151 4.45 16.39 -4.03
C GLY A 151 5.82 16.96 -4.36
N ASP A 152 6.42 16.50 -5.45
CA ASP A 152 7.70 17.03 -5.92
C ASP A 152 7.60 18.49 -6.38
N SER A 153 8.66 19.25 -6.09
CA SER A 153 8.80 20.61 -6.62
C SER A 153 9.19 20.59 -8.10
N ALA A 154 8.94 21.70 -8.80
CA ALA A 154 9.42 21.90 -10.16
C ALA A 154 10.96 21.79 -10.21
N ARG A 155 11.50 21.12 -11.23
CA ARG A 155 12.94 20.81 -11.36
C ARG A 155 13.86 22.04 -11.23
N ALA A 156 13.42 23.20 -11.71
CA ALA A 156 14.19 24.44 -11.59
C ALA A 156 14.24 24.92 -10.14
N GLU A 157 13.12 24.88 -9.43
CA GLU A 157 13.03 25.26 -8.01
C GLU A 157 13.83 24.28 -7.13
N ALA A 158 13.70 22.97 -7.40
CA ALA A 158 14.47 21.95 -6.70
C ALA A 158 15.99 22.21 -6.77
N ARG A 159 16.50 22.60 -7.95
CA ARG A 159 17.92 22.97 -8.13
C ARG A 159 18.30 24.22 -7.35
N ILE A 160 17.49 25.27 -7.41
CA ILE A 160 17.75 26.52 -6.68
C ILE A 160 17.83 26.27 -5.18
N GLN A 161 16.91 25.46 -4.64
CA GLN A 161 16.89 25.14 -3.21
C GLN A 161 18.07 24.24 -2.81
N ALA A 162 18.44 23.28 -3.65
CA ALA A 162 19.62 22.46 -3.42
C ALA A 162 20.92 23.28 -3.42
N ASP A 163 21.08 24.21 -4.36
CA ASP A 163 22.24 25.11 -4.43
C ASP A 163 22.34 26.03 -3.20
N ASN A 164 21.20 26.32 -2.56
CA ASN A 164 21.13 27.15 -1.36
C ASN A 164 21.27 26.36 -0.05
N LEU A 165 21.43 25.02 -0.12
CA LEU A 165 21.39 24.15 1.05
C LEU A 165 22.40 24.54 2.13
N ASP A 166 23.63 24.92 1.75
CA ASP A 166 24.69 25.32 2.69
C ASP A 166 24.25 26.45 3.65
N THR A 167 23.36 27.33 3.21
CA THR A 167 22.89 28.47 4.01
C THR A 167 21.74 28.12 4.96
N ILE A 168 20.97 27.08 4.64
CA ILE A 168 19.77 26.68 5.38
C ILE A 168 19.96 25.39 6.17
N HIS A 169 21.00 24.59 5.88
CA HIS A 169 21.21 23.27 6.47
C HIS A 169 21.18 23.27 8.01
N SER A 170 21.85 24.24 8.64
CA SER A 170 21.88 24.34 10.11
C SER A 170 20.51 24.69 10.75
N LYS A 171 19.53 25.11 9.94
CA LYS A 171 18.17 25.44 10.37
C LYS A 171 17.19 24.28 10.17
N LEU A 172 17.60 23.23 9.44
CA LEU A 172 16.78 22.05 9.21
C LEU A 172 16.76 21.14 10.45
N VAL A 173 15.67 20.37 10.54
CA VAL A 173 15.44 19.45 11.66
C VAL A 173 16.36 18.24 11.50
N PRO A 174 17.21 17.91 12.49
CA PRO A 174 17.95 16.65 12.45
C PRO A 174 16.98 15.48 12.57
N TYR A 175 17.11 14.48 11.70
CA TYR A 175 16.22 13.31 11.68
C TYR A 175 16.12 12.60 13.03
N HIS A 176 17.23 12.49 13.77
CA HIS A 176 17.27 11.82 15.07
C HIS A 176 16.85 12.69 16.27
N ASP A 177 16.61 13.98 16.06
CA ASP A 177 16.29 14.94 17.12
C ASP A 177 15.24 15.97 16.68
N PRO A 178 13.94 15.61 16.71
CA PRO A 178 12.85 16.54 16.40
C PRO A 178 12.64 17.62 17.48
N SER A 179 13.31 17.53 18.64
CA SER A 179 13.15 18.53 19.71
C SER A 179 13.69 19.91 19.32
N ALA A 180 14.47 19.98 18.25
CA ALA A 180 14.93 21.22 17.64
C ALA A 180 13.79 22.12 17.09
N VAL A 181 12.59 21.57 16.82
CA VAL A 181 11.51 22.30 16.13
C VAL A 181 10.67 23.18 17.06
N ASN A 182 10.55 22.78 18.33
CA ASN A 182 9.81 23.53 19.34
C ASN A 182 10.58 23.36 20.64
N SER A 183 11.09 24.46 21.21
CA SER A 183 11.91 24.46 22.44
C SER A 183 11.23 23.92 23.72
N ALA A 184 10.12 23.18 23.58
CA ALA A 184 9.46 22.41 24.62
C ALA A 184 10.09 21.00 24.67
N SER A 185 10.88 20.79 25.70
CA SER A 185 11.56 19.55 26.05
C SER A 185 10.64 18.32 25.99
N GLY A 186 10.91 17.47 25.01
CA GLY A 186 10.46 16.09 24.93
C GLY A 186 11.44 15.31 24.08
N GLY A 187 12.75 15.45 24.36
CA GLY A 187 13.79 14.79 23.57
C GLY A 187 13.61 13.28 23.62
N LEU A 188 13.46 12.66 22.45
CA LEU A 188 13.74 11.23 22.32
C LEU A 188 15.20 11.07 22.75
N SER A 189 15.44 10.32 23.83
CA SER A 189 16.81 9.98 24.20
C SER A 189 17.51 9.31 23.01
N GLN A 190 18.83 9.41 22.90
CA GLN A 190 19.56 8.74 21.81
C GLN A 190 19.18 7.25 21.68
N ALA A 191 19.01 6.56 22.81
CA ALA A 191 18.56 5.17 22.83
C ALA A 191 17.12 4.99 22.30
N SER A 192 16.23 5.95 22.57
CA SER A 192 14.88 5.98 22.01
C SER A 192 14.90 6.21 20.50
N SER A 193 15.72 7.14 20.01
CA SER A 193 15.88 7.40 18.58
C SER A 193 16.48 6.20 17.82
N GLU A 194 17.44 5.49 18.41
CA GLU A 194 17.98 4.25 17.82
C GLU A 194 16.94 3.13 17.79
N LYS A 195 16.14 2.99 18.85
CA LYS A 195 15.03 2.02 18.90
C LYS A 195 13.97 2.35 17.85
N ASN A 196 13.70 3.65 17.67
CA ASN A 196 12.77 4.16 16.69
C ASN A 196 13.19 3.78 15.26
N LEU A 197 14.44 4.08 14.91
CA LEU A 197 15.01 3.76 13.61
C LEU A 197 14.94 2.25 13.32
N LYS A 198 15.37 1.41 14.26
CA LYS A 198 15.33 -0.05 14.12
C LYS A 198 13.90 -0.57 13.92
N MET A 199 12.93 0.02 14.61
CA MET A 199 11.53 -0.32 14.42
C MET A 199 11.05 0.10 13.03
N TRP A 200 11.41 1.29 12.57
CA TRP A 200 11.08 1.76 11.24
C TRP A 200 11.66 0.85 10.14
N GLU A 201 12.94 0.47 10.26
CA GLU A 201 13.59 -0.49 9.35
C GLU A 201 12.84 -1.83 9.29
N GLN A 202 12.27 -2.31 10.40
CA GLN A 202 11.46 -3.52 10.42
C GLN A 202 10.09 -3.33 9.76
N LEU A 203 9.48 -2.16 9.91
CA LEU A 203 8.19 -1.82 9.30
C LEU A 203 8.27 -1.63 7.79
N THR A 204 9.42 -1.17 7.28
CA THR A 204 9.55 -0.74 5.89
C THR A 204 10.61 -1.50 5.10
N GLY A 205 11.31 -2.45 5.71
CA GLY A 205 12.47 -3.14 5.11
C GLY A 205 12.21 -3.94 3.83
N ARG A 206 10.94 -4.12 3.42
CA ARG A 206 10.55 -4.73 2.13
C ARG A 206 9.82 -3.78 1.20
N ILE A 207 9.64 -2.51 1.58
CA ILE A 207 9.12 -1.46 0.71
C ILE A 207 10.24 -1.04 -0.25
N THR A 208 10.15 -1.47 -1.50
CA THR A 208 11.12 -1.14 -2.55
C THR A 208 10.53 -0.14 -3.55
N LYS A 209 11.37 0.46 -4.40
CA LYS A 209 10.91 1.27 -5.54
C LYS A 209 9.94 0.50 -6.45
N SER A 210 10.14 -0.81 -6.62
CA SER A 210 9.22 -1.66 -7.41
C SER A 210 7.84 -1.74 -6.76
N VAL A 211 7.79 -1.99 -5.44
CA VAL A 211 6.53 -1.98 -4.67
C VAL A 211 5.85 -0.62 -4.78
N LEU A 212 6.59 0.46 -4.53
CA LEU A 212 6.04 1.82 -4.57
C LEU A 212 5.53 2.19 -5.96
N ASN A 213 6.29 1.89 -7.02
CA ASN A 213 5.87 2.13 -8.40
C ASN A 213 4.57 1.40 -8.73
N ARG A 214 4.51 0.11 -8.39
CA ARG A 214 3.35 -0.73 -8.66
C ARG A 214 2.14 -0.26 -7.88
N VAL A 215 2.24 -0.20 -6.55
CA VAL A 215 1.08 0.10 -5.69
C VAL A 215 0.55 1.49 -5.96
N SER A 216 1.40 2.50 -6.09
CA SER A 216 0.93 3.88 -6.31
C SER A 216 0.57 4.19 -7.77
N GLY A 217 1.06 3.39 -8.72
CA GLY A 217 0.99 3.68 -10.16
C GLY A 217 1.82 4.88 -10.58
N GLN A 218 2.86 5.25 -9.81
CA GLN A 218 3.72 6.42 -10.04
C GLN A 218 5.17 6.02 -10.24
N HIS A 219 5.98 6.93 -10.78
CA HIS A 219 7.42 6.75 -10.89
C HIS A 219 8.12 7.91 -10.18
N ASP A 220 8.95 7.58 -9.20
CA ASP A 220 9.80 8.49 -8.41
C ASP A 220 9.08 9.61 -7.61
N ASN A 221 7.76 9.74 -7.73
CA ASN A 221 6.90 10.62 -6.92
C ASN A 221 5.78 9.80 -6.27
N TRP A 222 6.06 9.08 -5.19
CA TRP A 222 5.11 8.14 -4.60
C TRP A 222 4.20 8.82 -3.56
N ALA A 223 3.45 9.81 -4.01
CA ALA A 223 2.49 10.53 -3.18
C ALA A 223 1.21 9.69 -2.94
N VAL A 224 0.69 9.74 -1.72
CA VAL A 224 -0.54 9.07 -1.28
C VAL A 224 -1.31 9.97 -0.31
N HIS A 225 -2.62 9.81 -0.23
CA HIS A 225 -3.46 10.59 0.68
C HIS A 225 -4.56 9.76 1.35
N THR A 226 -5.19 10.33 2.40
CA THR A 226 -6.27 9.69 3.16
C THR A 226 -7.39 9.13 2.26
N GLY A 227 -7.73 9.84 1.19
CA GLY A 227 -8.80 9.45 0.27
C GLY A 227 -8.44 8.39 -0.78
N ASP A 228 -7.18 7.93 -0.88
CA ASP A 228 -6.81 6.93 -1.88
C ASP A 228 -7.51 5.59 -1.64
N ARG A 229 -7.80 4.86 -2.72
CA ARG A 229 -8.63 3.66 -2.71
C ARG A 229 -7.86 2.47 -3.24
N VAL A 230 -8.08 1.31 -2.64
CA VAL A 230 -7.55 0.06 -3.20
C VAL A 230 -8.34 -0.27 -4.46
N LYS A 231 -7.63 -0.57 -5.55
CA LYS A 231 -8.25 -0.93 -6.83
C LYS A 231 -9.25 -2.08 -6.65
N GLY A 232 -10.49 -1.86 -7.08
CA GLY A 232 -11.56 -2.84 -6.96
C GLY A 232 -12.16 -2.96 -5.55
N SER A 233 -11.90 -2.03 -4.63
CA SER A 233 -12.67 -1.93 -3.37
C SER A 233 -14.17 -1.76 -3.65
N ILE A 234 -15.01 -2.07 -2.66
CA ILE A 234 -16.46 -1.85 -2.78
C ILE A 234 -16.73 -0.43 -2.29
N LEU A 235 -17.29 0.39 -3.17
CA LEU A 235 -17.74 1.73 -2.80
C LEU A 235 -19.21 1.69 -2.44
N MET A 236 -19.55 2.31 -1.32
CA MET A 236 -20.91 2.68 -1.01
C MET A 236 -21.42 3.73 -2.01
N ALA A 237 -22.72 3.76 -2.24
CA ALA A 237 -23.32 4.72 -3.18
C ALA A 237 -22.95 6.19 -2.85
N ALA A 238 -22.90 6.55 -1.57
CA ALA A 238 -22.48 7.88 -1.13
C ALA A 238 -21.01 8.20 -1.43
N GLU A 239 -20.12 7.19 -1.39
CA GLU A 239 -18.71 7.36 -1.72
C GLU A 239 -18.47 7.51 -3.23
N ILE A 240 -19.32 6.88 -4.04
CA ILE A 240 -19.36 7.06 -5.49
C ILE A 240 -19.82 8.48 -5.83
N GLU A 241 -20.94 8.91 -5.23
CA GLU A 241 -21.50 10.25 -5.44
C GLU A 241 -20.52 11.36 -5.01
N LEU A 242 -19.85 11.18 -3.88
CA LEU A 242 -18.81 12.12 -3.43
C LEU A 242 -17.65 12.19 -4.42
N ASP A 243 -17.15 11.05 -4.90
CA ASP A 243 -16.03 10.99 -5.84
C ASP A 243 -16.39 11.58 -7.21
N ASP A 244 -17.63 11.40 -7.66
CA ASP A 244 -18.15 12.01 -8.89
C ASP A 244 -18.39 13.52 -8.74
N SER A 245 -18.65 14.00 -7.52
CA SER A 245 -18.81 15.44 -7.24
C SER A 245 -17.47 16.21 -7.28
N ILE A 246 -16.35 15.51 -7.11
CA ILE A 246 -15.01 16.11 -7.13
C ILE A 246 -14.59 16.37 -8.58
N SER A 247 -14.68 17.62 -9.00
CA SER A 247 -14.31 18.03 -10.36
C SER A 247 -12.80 18.13 -10.61
N ASN A 248 -12.00 18.16 -9.54
CA ASN A 248 -10.55 18.29 -9.65
C ASN A 248 -9.89 16.91 -9.68
N PRO A 249 -9.25 16.50 -10.79
CA PRO A 249 -8.62 15.19 -10.91
C PRO A 249 -7.51 14.93 -9.87
N LEU A 250 -6.88 15.98 -9.33
CA LEU A 250 -5.82 15.87 -8.32
C LEU A 250 -6.37 15.61 -6.91
N LEU A 251 -7.65 15.91 -6.68
CA LEU A 251 -8.38 15.62 -5.45
C LEU A 251 -9.18 14.32 -5.54
N LYS A 252 -9.27 13.73 -6.74
CA LYS A 252 -9.99 12.48 -6.95
C LYS A 252 -9.21 11.33 -6.33
N ALA A 253 -9.93 10.44 -5.64
CA ALA A 253 -9.32 9.27 -5.03
C ALA A 253 -8.56 8.44 -6.07
N ARG A 254 -7.26 8.21 -5.85
CA ARG A 254 -6.47 7.39 -6.77
C ARG A 254 -6.64 5.92 -6.44
N GLU A 255 -6.51 5.08 -7.46
CA GLU A 255 -6.50 3.63 -7.27
C GLU A 255 -5.08 3.12 -6.97
N LEU A 256 -4.93 2.50 -5.80
CA LEU A 256 -3.76 1.77 -5.37
C LEU A 256 -3.80 0.34 -5.90
N ASN A 257 -2.77 -0.06 -6.65
CA ASN A 257 -2.70 -1.30 -7.40
C ASN A 257 -1.93 -2.38 -6.61
N PHE A 258 -2.58 -2.95 -5.61
CA PHE A 258 -2.06 -4.11 -4.86
C PHE A 258 -2.09 -5.39 -5.70
N ILE A 259 -1.12 -6.28 -5.47
CA ILE A 259 -1.06 -7.65 -6.03
C ILE A 259 -2.32 -8.43 -5.64
N PHE A 260 -2.72 -8.31 -4.37
CA PHE A 260 -3.88 -9.00 -3.84
C PHE A 260 -5.12 -8.12 -3.93
N GLY A 261 -5.88 -8.27 -5.02
CA GLY A 261 -7.20 -7.65 -5.10
C GLY A 261 -8.15 -8.25 -4.06
N GLN A 262 -8.88 -7.40 -3.32
CA GLN A 262 -9.85 -7.83 -2.29
C GLN A 262 -10.96 -8.75 -2.84
N ARG A 263 -11.19 -8.71 -4.16
CA ARG A 263 -12.19 -9.52 -4.87
C ARG A 263 -11.62 -10.80 -5.49
N SER A 264 -10.32 -11.02 -5.38
CA SER A 264 -9.69 -12.20 -5.97
C SER A 264 -10.15 -13.45 -5.23
N LYS A 265 -10.58 -14.46 -5.97
CA LYS A 265 -10.84 -15.78 -5.41
C LYS A 265 -9.49 -16.44 -5.11
N THR A 266 -9.34 -16.95 -3.89
CA THR A 266 -8.15 -17.72 -3.48
C THR A 266 -8.13 -19.14 -4.03
N TYR A 267 -9.16 -19.53 -4.78
CA TYR A 267 -9.31 -20.85 -5.39
C TYR A 267 -9.66 -20.72 -6.86
N SER A 268 -9.24 -21.70 -7.67
CA SER A 268 -9.61 -21.75 -9.08
C SER A 268 -11.07 -22.15 -9.24
N THR A 269 -11.77 -21.50 -10.19
CA THR A 269 -13.11 -21.95 -10.60
C THR A 269 -13.10 -23.21 -11.44
N ASP A 270 -11.93 -23.58 -11.97
CA ASP A 270 -11.75 -24.74 -12.83
C ASP A 270 -11.59 -26.04 -12.01
N ASN A 271 -11.21 -25.90 -10.74
CA ASN A 271 -11.11 -27.02 -9.79
C ASN A 271 -12.49 -27.37 -9.20
N THR A 272 -12.73 -28.67 -9.03
CA THR A 272 -13.99 -29.20 -8.47
C THR A 272 -13.71 -30.22 -7.37
N GLY A 273 -14.71 -30.51 -6.53
CA GLY A 273 -14.58 -31.49 -5.45
C GLY A 273 -13.54 -31.11 -4.39
N ALA A 274 -12.76 -32.09 -3.95
CA ALA A 274 -11.80 -31.95 -2.84
C ALA A 274 -10.72 -30.89 -3.09
N ASP A 275 -10.24 -30.75 -4.33
CA ASP A 275 -9.19 -29.79 -4.69
C ASP A 275 -9.67 -28.35 -4.49
N ARG A 276 -10.94 -28.07 -4.81
CA ARG A 276 -11.55 -26.76 -4.56
C ARG A 276 -11.72 -26.47 -3.07
N THR A 277 -12.10 -27.47 -2.28
CA THR A 277 -12.25 -27.33 -0.82
C THR A 277 -10.89 -27.07 -0.15
N LEU A 278 -9.83 -27.73 -0.64
CA LEU A 278 -8.47 -27.52 -0.18
C LEU A 278 -8.00 -26.08 -0.47
N GLU A 279 -8.17 -25.60 -1.70
CA GLU A 279 -7.82 -24.22 -2.09
C GLU A 279 -8.72 -23.16 -1.41
N ALA A 280 -9.96 -23.52 -1.08
CA ALA A 280 -10.84 -22.65 -0.33
C ALA A 280 -10.43 -22.54 1.14
N THR A 281 -9.71 -23.53 1.68
CA THR A 281 -9.27 -23.60 3.08
C THR A 281 -7.85 -23.09 3.27
N ASP A 282 -6.95 -23.35 2.32
CA ASP A 282 -5.54 -22.95 2.34
C ASP A 282 -5.22 -21.98 1.19
N ALA A 283 -4.77 -20.76 1.51
CA ALA A 283 -4.44 -19.73 0.52
C ALA A 283 -3.04 -19.87 -0.12
N THR A 284 -2.24 -20.85 0.31
CA THR A 284 -0.87 -21.09 -0.19
C THR A 284 -0.83 -21.23 -1.72
N PRO A 285 -1.68 -22.06 -2.37
CA PRO A 285 -1.64 -22.22 -3.83
C PRO A 285 -1.88 -20.90 -4.56
N TYR A 286 -2.80 -20.06 -4.06
CA TYR A 286 -3.06 -18.75 -4.64
C TYR A 286 -1.85 -17.83 -4.53
N ILE A 287 -1.23 -17.72 -3.34
CA ILE A 287 -0.02 -16.91 -3.14
C ILE A 287 1.10 -17.38 -4.08
N LEU A 288 1.34 -18.69 -4.18
CA LEU A 288 2.37 -19.24 -5.07
C LEU A 288 2.04 -18.99 -6.54
N SER A 289 0.78 -19.08 -6.95
CA SER A 289 0.36 -18.81 -8.34
C SER A 289 0.67 -17.39 -8.80
N LEU A 290 0.70 -16.43 -7.86
CA LEU A 290 1.08 -15.04 -8.14
C LEU A 290 2.59 -14.83 -8.17
N ILE A 291 3.38 -15.63 -7.45
CA ILE A 291 4.85 -15.53 -7.46
C ILE A 291 5.42 -16.25 -8.69
N ASP A 292 4.83 -17.39 -9.06
CA ASP A 292 5.37 -18.30 -10.07
C ASP A 292 4.87 -17.97 -11.49
N LYS A 293 4.10 -16.89 -11.66
CA LYS A 293 3.56 -16.49 -12.96
C LYS A 293 4.68 -15.92 -13.82
N ALA A 294 5.01 -16.62 -14.91
CA ALA A 294 6.18 -16.33 -15.76
C ALA A 294 6.27 -14.88 -16.32
N ASP A 295 5.15 -14.15 -16.39
CA ASP A 295 5.07 -12.80 -16.95
C ASP A 295 5.03 -11.67 -15.90
N ASN A 296 5.31 -11.96 -14.61
CA ASN A 296 5.37 -10.90 -13.59
C ASN A 296 6.74 -10.78 -12.92
N ASP A 297 7.15 -9.54 -12.68
CA ASP A 297 8.36 -9.21 -11.91
C ASP A 297 8.07 -9.20 -10.39
N ILE A 298 7.16 -10.08 -9.92
CA ILE A 298 6.75 -10.12 -8.51
C ILE A 298 7.68 -11.04 -7.73
N THR A 299 8.43 -10.46 -6.80
CA THR A 299 9.26 -11.21 -5.86
C THR A 299 8.50 -11.52 -4.56
N PRO A 300 8.93 -12.51 -3.78
CA PRO A 300 8.40 -12.71 -2.42
C PRO A 300 8.57 -11.48 -1.52
N GLY A 301 9.61 -10.68 -1.75
CA GLY A 301 9.84 -9.44 -1.04
C GLY A 301 8.74 -8.41 -1.33
N ASP A 302 8.26 -8.35 -2.57
CA ASP A 302 7.20 -7.42 -2.98
C ASP A 302 5.89 -7.69 -2.24
N ILE A 303 5.57 -8.95 -2.00
CA ILE A 303 4.38 -9.37 -1.24
C ILE A 303 4.42 -8.84 0.21
N VAL A 304 5.57 -8.97 0.87
CA VAL A 304 5.75 -8.41 2.23
C VAL A 304 5.77 -6.88 2.20
N GLY A 305 6.38 -6.30 1.16
CA GLY A 305 6.42 -4.85 0.97
C GLY A 305 5.04 -4.23 0.82
N GLU A 306 4.11 -4.89 0.13
CA GLU A 306 2.72 -4.42 0.04
C GLU A 306 1.98 -4.50 1.38
N PHE A 307 2.20 -5.57 2.14
CA PHE A 307 1.66 -5.71 3.49
C PHE A 307 2.18 -4.63 4.44
N GLN A 308 3.45 -4.26 4.30
CA GLN A 308 4.08 -3.15 5.02
C GLN A 308 3.51 -1.80 4.58
N PHE A 309 3.42 -1.56 3.27
CA PHE A 309 2.88 -0.33 2.69
C PHE A 309 1.45 -0.06 3.17
N SER A 310 0.56 -1.07 3.10
CA SER A 310 -0.83 -0.90 3.50
C SER A 310 -0.95 -0.53 4.98
N TYR A 311 -0.12 -1.11 5.83
CA TYR A 311 -0.09 -0.76 7.25
C TYR A 311 0.38 0.69 7.47
N VAL A 312 1.51 1.08 6.88
CA VAL A 312 2.07 2.43 7.09
C VAL A 312 1.12 3.50 6.57
N VAL A 313 0.63 3.37 5.34
CA VAL A 313 -0.29 4.35 4.75
C VAL A 313 -1.62 4.36 5.51
N GLY A 314 -2.14 3.19 5.89
CA GLY A 314 -3.35 3.07 6.70
C GLY A 314 -3.23 3.81 8.02
N MET A 315 -2.22 3.50 8.83
CA MET A 315 -2.08 4.04 10.18
C MET A 315 -1.63 5.51 10.20
N HIS A 316 -0.73 5.92 9.30
CA HIS A 316 -0.22 7.30 9.31
C HIS A 316 -1.16 8.29 8.65
N LEU A 317 -1.84 7.90 7.57
CA LEU A 317 -2.77 8.80 6.87
C LEU A 317 -4.24 8.63 7.30
N GLY A 318 -4.55 7.62 8.10
CA GLY A 318 -5.94 7.22 8.35
C GLY A 318 -6.63 6.73 7.07
N ASN A 319 -5.89 6.07 6.17
CA ASN A 319 -6.44 5.59 4.91
C ASN A 319 -7.21 4.28 5.14
N ASP A 320 -8.55 4.36 5.18
CA ASP A 320 -9.44 3.22 5.47
C ASP A 320 -9.29 2.08 4.46
N SER A 321 -9.09 2.40 3.17
CA SER A 321 -8.91 1.38 2.13
C SER A 321 -7.66 0.53 2.39
N CYS A 322 -6.54 1.16 2.77
CA CYS A 322 -5.30 0.47 3.11
C CYS A 322 -5.43 -0.37 4.38
N ILE A 323 -6.22 0.07 5.36
CA ILE A 323 -6.51 -0.70 6.58
C ILE A 323 -7.34 -1.94 6.25
N GLN A 324 -8.39 -1.80 5.44
CA GLN A 324 -9.18 -2.92 4.95
C GLN A 324 -8.33 -3.91 4.14
N GLN A 325 -7.42 -3.39 3.31
CA GLN A 325 -6.48 -4.20 2.54
C GLN A 325 -5.50 -4.95 3.43
N TRP A 326 -4.98 -4.31 4.48
CA TRP A 326 -4.12 -4.95 5.48
C TRP A 326 -4.85 -6.12 6.17
N TRP A 327 -6.08 -5.89 6.63
CA TRP A 327 -6.92 -6.93 7.24
C TRP A 327 -7.24 -8.07 6.26
N HIS A 328 -7.54 -7.75 5.01
CA HIS A 328 -7.79 -8.75 3.97
C HIS A 328 -6.55 -9.64 3.77
N MET A 329 -5.38 -9.04 3.56
CA MET A 329 -4.13 -9.78 3.39
C MET A 329 -3.83 -10.66 4.61
N LEU A 330 -3.96 -10.11 5.81
CA LEU A 330 -3.71 -10.82 7.06
C LEU A 330 -4.64 -12.01 7.27
N LEU A 331 -5.95 -11.77 7.30
CA LEU A 331 -6.96 -12.76 7.72
C LEU A 331 -7.37 -13.71 6.61
N LYS A 332 -7.41 -13.24 5.35
CA LYS A 332 -7.93 -14.04 4.23
C LYS A 332 -6.83 -14.74 3.44
N LEU A 333 -5.60 -14.26 3.52
CA LEU A 333 -4.47 -14.83 2.77
C LEU A 333 -3.45 -15.46 3.72
N PHE A 334 -2.67 -14.68 4.44
CA PHE A 334 -1.49 -15.20 5.12
C PHE A 334 -1.80 -16.12 6.29
N LEU A 335 -2.76 -15.78 7.15
CA LEU A 335 -3.16 -16.67 8.26
C LEU A 335 -3.98 -17.87 7.80
N ARG A 336 -4.32 -17.95 6.51
CA ARG A 336 -4.91 -19.12 5.86
C ARG A 336 -3.90 -19.88 4.99
N ALA A 337 -2.65 -19.44 4.89
CA ALA A 337 -1.63 -20.09 4.08
C ALA A 337 -0.85 -21.11 4.92
N TYR A 338 -1.51 -22.20 5.33
CA TYR A 338 -0.99 -23.14 6.34
C TYR A 338 0.20 -23.98 5.85
N ILE A 339 0.28 -24.23 4.53
CA ILE A 339 1.38 -24.99 3.91
C ILE A 339 2.55 -24.08 3.51
N LEU A 340 2.36 -22.75 3.47
CA LEU A 340 3.39 -21.79 3.10
C LEU A 340 4.69 -21.92 3.91
N PRO A 341 4.68 -22.17 5.25
CA PRO A 341 5.89 -22.44 6.03
C PRO A 341 6.75 -23.56 5.48
N ALA A 342 6.15 -24.62 4.91
CA ALA A 342 6.91 -25.72 4.31
C ALA A 342 7.44 -25.37 2.91
N ARG A 343 6.66 -24.62 2.11
CA ARG A 343 6.94 -24.37 0.69
C ARG A 343 7.83 -23.16 0.45
N ARG A 344 7.62 -22.08 1.21
CA ARG A 344 8.36 -20.80 1.13
C ARG A 344 8.61 -20.28 2.56
N PRO A 345 9.46 -20.97 3.35
CA PRO A 345 9.71 -20.62 4.75
C PRO A 345 10.14 -19.17 4.94
N ASP A 346 11.05 -18.66 4.11
CA ASP A 346 11.53 -17.27 4.20
C ASP A 346 10.41 -16.23 4.07
N LEU A 347 9.45 -16.48 3.17
CA LEU A 347 8.29 -15.61 2.98
C LEU A 347 7.37 -15.65 4.20
N ALA A 348 7.08 -16.86 4.72
CA ALA A 348 6.26 -17.03 5.91
C ALA A 348 6.89 -16.36 7.14
N ALA A 349 8.19 -16.57 7.36
CA ALA A 349 8.91 -15.95 8.47
C ALA A 349 8.99 -14.43 8.33
N ALA A 350 9.23 -13.90 7.12
CA ALA A 350 9.22 -12.46 6.86
C ALA A 350 7.85 -11.84 7.11
N PHE A 351 6.77 -12.49 6.70
CA PHE A 351 5.42 -12.04 6.98
C PHE A 351 5.13 -11.96 8.49
N ILE A 352 5.42 -13.04 9.22
CA ILE A 352 5.19 -13.12 10.67
C ILE A 352 5.98 -12.03 11.41
N ARG A 353 7.24 -11.80 11.03
CA ARG A 353 8.06 -10.72 11.60
C ARG A 353 7.47 -9.34 11.31
N SER A 354 7.01 -9.10 10.09
CA SER A 354 6.34 -7.84 9.74
C SER A 354 5.09 -7.63 10.58
N LEU A 355 4.26 -8.65 10.78
CA LEU A 355 3.08 -8.57 11.64
C LEU A 355 3.48 -8.24 13.09
N THR A 356 4.49 -8.93 13.65
CA THR A 356 4.98 -8.64 15.01
C THR A 356 5.48 -7.20 15.13
N ALA A 357 6.26 -6.71 14.15
CA ALA A 357 6.76 -5.34 14.13
C ALA A 357 5.62 -4.32 14.08
N GLN A 358 4.61 -4.54 13.23
CA GLN A 358 3.43 -3.69 13.09
C GLN A 358 2.61 -3.61 14.39
N LEU A 359 2.30 -4.75 15.01
CA LEU A 359 1.56 -4.74 16.27
C LEU A 359 2.37 -4.11 17.41
N SER A 360 3.68 -4.38 17.47
CA SER A 360 4.59 -3.76 18.43
C SER A 360 4.69 -2.25 18.24
N TYR A 361 4.67 -1.82 16.99
CA TYR A 361 4.72 -0.41 16.62
C TYR A 361 3.46 0.33 17.04
N SER A 362 2.27 -0.19 16.71
CA SER A 362 1.00 0.33 17.19
C SER A 362 0.97 0.49 18.71
N ALA A 363 1.49 -0.49 19.45
CA ALA A 363 1.48 -0.44 20.92
C ALA A 363 2.48 0.55 21.53
N SER A 364 3.53 0.93 20.81
CA SER A 364 4.68 1.67 21.39
C SER A 364 4.91 3.06 20.81
N TRP A 365 4.39 3.36 19.62
CA TRP A 365 4.77 4.55 18.85
C TRP A 365 3.60 5.32 18.23
N LEU A 366 2.40 4.75 18.25
CA LEU A 366 1.18 5.41 17.77
C LEU A 366 0.22 5.68 18.92
N ASP A 367 -0.60 6.72 18.80
CA ASP A 367 -1.66 7.02 19.76
C ASP A 367 -2.84 6.03 19.68
N GLY A 368 -2.88 5.19 18.64
CA GLY A 368 -3.92 4.18 18.43
C GLY A 368 -3.40 2.94 17.71
N SER A 369 -4.18 1.87 17.79
CA SER A 369 -3.85 0.57 17.22
C SER A 369 -4.67 0.26 15.98
N VAL A 370 -4.08 -0.49 15.04
CA VAL A 370 -4.83 -1.07 13.91
C VAL A 370 -5.97 -1.98 14.39
N LEU A 371 -5.83 -2.54 15.60
CA LEU A 371 -6.83 -3.39 16.25
C LEU A 371 -8.10 -2.63 16.67
N ASP A 372 -7.99 -1.31 16.88
CA ASP A 372 -9.10 -0.47 17.35
C ASP A 372 -10.11 -0.17 16.23
N TYR A 373 -9.76 -0.45 14.98
CA TYR A 373 -10.63 -0.23 13.82
C TYR A 373 -11.79 -1.24 13.75
N SER A 374 -11.65 -2.42 14.35
CA SER A 374 -12.68 -3.45 14.30
C SER A 374 -12.51 -4.52 15.38
N ASP A 375 -13.40 -4.51 16.38
CA ASP A 375 -13.47 -5.56 17.41
C ASP A 375 -13.72 -6.95 16.82
N SER A 376 -14.52 -7.04 15.76
CA SER A 376 -14.81 -8.31 15.10
C SER A 376 -13.57 -8.87 14.40
N GLN A 377 -12.84 -8.06 13.65
CA GLN A 377 -11.60 -8.49 12.99
C GLN A 377 -10.50 -8.79 14.01
N THR A 378 -10.42 -8.05 15.12
CA THR A 378 -9.49 -8.33 16.20
C THR A 378 -9.78 -9.69 16.87
N ARG A 379 -11.06 -10.03 17.07
CA ARG A 379 -11.45 -11.37 17.54
C ARG A 379 -11.13 -12.46 16.52
N GLU A 380 -11.41 -12.21 15.24
CA GLU A 380 -11.07 -13.11 14.13
C GLU A 380 -9.56 -13.33 14.04
N LEU A 381 -8.75 -12.29 14.23
CA LEU A 381 -7.30 -12.37 14.25
C LEU A 381 -6.80 -13.30 15.35
N ARG A 382 -7.32 -13.14 16.57
CA ARG A 382 -6.94 -14.00 17.70
C ARG A 382 -7.25 -15.48 17.42
N LEU A 383 -8.43 -15.75 16.84
CA LEU A 383 -8.84 -17.08 16.41
C LEU A 383 -7.91 -17.62 15.32
N ALA A 384 -7.68 -16.84 14.26
CA ALA A 384 -6.85 -17.21 13.13
C ALA A 384 -5.39 -17.49 13.56
N LEU A 385 -4.82 -16.68 14.46
CA LEU A 385 -3.49 -16.91 15.03
C LEU A 385 -3.42 -18.21 15.82
N THR A 386 -4.46 -18.55 16.57
CA THR A 386 -4.49 -19.82 17.32
C THR A 386 -4.55 -21.02 16.39
N VAL A 387 -5.40 -20.96 15.36
CA VAL A 387 -5.48 -21.99 14.33
C VAL A 387 -4.15 -22.11 13.59
N TYR A 388 -3.58 -20.99 13.16
CA TYR A 388 -2.29 -20.96 12.45
C TYR A 388 -1.16 -21.54 13.29
N LYS A 389 -1.08 -21.18 14.58
CA LYS A 389 -0.12 -21.75 15.53
C LYS A 389 -0.22 -23.27 15.57
N ARG A 390 -1.43 -23.80 15.78
CA ARG A 390 -1.66 -25.25 15.83
C ARG A 390 -1.18 -25.92 14.55
N ARG A 391 -1.49 -25.35 13.39
CA ARG A 391 -1.07 -25.89 12.08
C ARG A 391 0.43 -25.85 11.88
N LEU A 392 1.07 -24.77 12.31
CA LEU A 392 2.52 -24.63 12.27
C LEU A 392 3.18 -25.67 13.19
N ASP A 393 2.68 -25.86 14.40
CA ASP A 393 3.19 -26.85 15.36
C ASP A 393 3.07 -28.28 14.79
N GLU A 394 1.90 -28.63 14.24
CA GLU A 394 1.68 -29.93 13.56
C GLU A 394 2.63 -30.14 12.37
N LEU A 395 2.82 -29.10 11.55
CA LEU A 395 3.71 -29.13 10.39
C LEU A 395 5.17 -29.34 10.82
N LEU A 396 5.64 -28.58 11.82
CA LEU A 396 7.02 -28.69 12.33
C LEU A 396 7.26 -30.03 13.04
N LEU A 397 6.27 -30.53 13.80
CA LEU A 397 6.31 -31.88 14.38
C LEU A 397 6.39 -32.96 13.30
N GLY A 398 5.61 -32.83 12.22
CA GLY A 398 5.60 -33.75 11.09
C GLY A 398 6.94 -33.78 10.34
N LEU A 399 7.62 -32.64 10.22
CA LEU A 399 8.98 -32.57 9.66
C LEU A 399 10.02 -33.19 10.59
N GLY A 400 9.85 -33.03 11.91
CA GLY A 400 10.74 -33.61 12.92
C GLY A 400 12.21 -33.27 12.66
N ALA A 401 13.08 -34.28 12.69
CA ALA A 401 14.53 -34.10 12.47
C ALA A 401 14.90 -33.71 11.03
N GLN A 402 13.95 -33.71 10.08
CA GLN A 402 14.16 -33.31 8.69
C GLN A 402 13.85 -31.83 8.43
N ALA A 403 13.42 -31.08 9.45
CA ALA A 403 13.15 -29.66 9.31
C ALA A 403 14.42 -28.88 8.92
N THR A 404 14.30 -28.09 7.86
CA THR A 404 15.38 -27.18 7.41
C THR A 404 15.53 -26.00 8.38
N PRO A 405 16.71 -25.35 8.43
CA PRO A 405 16.91 -24.14 9.22
C PRO A 405 15.88 -23.05 8.92
N GLU A 406 15.51 -22.88 7.65
CA GLU A 406 14.53 -21.89 7.20
C GLU A 406 13.12 -22.23 7.72
N GLN A 407 12.75 -23.51 7.74
CA GLN A 407 11.46 -23.94 8.33
C GLN A 407 11.41 -23.74 9.84
N LEU A 408 12.52 -24.00 10.55
CA LEU A 408 12.63 -23.72 11.99
C LEU A 408 12.61 -22.21 12.30
N ASP A 409 13.10 -21.39 11.36
CA ASP A 409 13.05 -19.93 11.45
C ASP A 409 11.60 -19.40 11.47
N VAL A 410 10.67 -20.07 10.76
CA VAL A 410 9.24 -19.73 10.83
C VAL A 410 8.69 -19.94 12.24
N GLY A 411 9.04 -21.07 12.88
CA GLY A 411 8.66 -21.34 14.27
C GLY A 411 9.22 -20.31 15.24
N THR A 412 10.47 -19.89 15.03
CA THR A 412 11.12 -18.84 15.82
C THR A 412 10.45 -17.48 15.64
N ALA A 413 10.11 -17.12 14.40
CA ALA A 413 9.35 -15.90 14.10
C ALA A 413 7.98 -15.92 14.78
N PHE A 414 7.27 -17.04 14.73
CA PHE A 414 5.96 -17.18 15.37
C PHE A 414 6.04 -17.14 16.89
N ALA A 415 7.06 -17.74 17.50
CA ALA A 415 7.29 -17.63 18.94
C ALA A 415 7.49 -16.16 19.39
N GLY A 416 8.15 -15.34 18.56
CA GLY A 416 8.26 -13.90 18.78
C GLY A 416 6.91 -13.18 18.74
N LEU A 417 6.05 -13.53 17.77
CA LEU A 417 4.68 -13.01 17.70
C LEU A 417 3.85 -13.43 18.93
N GLU A 418 3.91 -14.71 19.29
CA GLU A 418 3.20 -15.27 20.45
C GLU A 418 3.61 -14.56 21.75
N ALA A 419 4.92 -14.36 21.95
CA ALA A 419 5.44 -13.64 23.10
C ALA A 419 4.92 -12.19 23.17
N PHE A 420 4.86 -11.51 22.01
CA PHE A 420 4.31 -10.16 21.93
C PHE A 420 2.81 -10.14 22.27
N VAL A 421 1.98 -10.95 21.63
CA VAL A 421 0.51 -10.90 21.86
C VAL A 421 0.13 -11.36 23.27
N ALA A 422 0.87 -12.30 23.86
CA ALA A 422 0.69 -12.69 25.25
C ALA A 422 1.08 -11.55 26.21
N GLY A 423 2.21 -10.88 25.95
CA GLY A 423 2.74 -9.84 26.83
C GLY A 423 2.03 -8.49 26.72
N SER A 424 1.58 -8.12 25.52
CA SER A 424 1.01 -6.79 25.24
C SER A 424 -0.50 -6.78 25.05
N LEU A 425 -1.11 -7.90 24.65
CA LEU A 425 -2.55 -7.99 24.36
C LEU A 425 -3.29 -8.99 25.27
N ASP A 426 -2.60 -9.69 26.17
CA ASP A 426 -3.15 -10.75 27.03
C ASP A 426 -3.84 -11.87 26.24
N TRP A 427 -3.29 -12.20 25.06
CA TRP A 427 -3.80 -13.29 24.23
C TRP A 427 -3.06 -14.59 24.52
N ASP A 428 -3.80 -15.60 24.99
CA ASP A 428 -3.29 -16.97 25.06
C ASP A 428 -3.64 -17.73 23.78
N LEU A 429 -2.61 -18.04 22.98
CA LEU A 429 -2.72 -18.82 21.74
C LEU A 429 -2.55 -20.33 21.98
N ARG A 430 -2.31 -20.77 23.22
CA ARG A 430 -2.11 -22.18 23.58
C ARG A 430 -3.42 -22.86 24.03
N GLY A 431 -4.41 -22.07 24.42
CA GLY A 431 -5.66 -22.55 24.97
C GLY A 431 -6.47 -23.38 23.96
N ALA A 432 -7.05 -24.48 24.44
CA ALA A 432 -8.17 -25.10 23.76
C ALA A 432 -9.31 -24.06 23.76
N TYR A 433 -9.63 -23.50 22.59
CA TYR A 433 -10.73 -22.56 22.47
C TYR A 433 -12.02 -23.21 22.98
N LEU A 434 -12.75 -22.50 23.84
CA LEU A 434 -14.09 -22.89 24.28
C LEU A 434 -15.03 -22.84 23.07
N ARG A 435 -15.16 -23.99 22.41
CA ARG A 435 -16.02 -24.25 21.25
C ARG A 435 -17.50 -24.02 21.57
N ARG A 436 -17.86 -24.31 22.82
CA ARG A 436 -19.21 -24.22 23.39
C ARG A 436 -19.09 -23.68 24.82
N GLY A 437 -19.85 -22.65 25.14
CA GLY A 437 -19.92 -22.10 26.49
C GLY A 437 -21.35 -21.75 26.84
N ASN A 438 -21.84 -22.26 27.98
CA ASN A 438 -23.16 -21.88 28.49
C ASN A 438 -23.01 -20.55 29.25
N VAL A 439 -23.62 -19.50 28.73
CA VAL A 439 -23.72 -18.21 29.41
C VAL A 439 -25.08 -18.14 30.10
N MET A 440 -25.07 -17.89 31.40
CA MET A 440 -26.29 -17.66 32.17
C MET A 440 -26.66 -16.19 32.05
N MET A 441 -27.82 -15.92 31.45
CA MET A 441 -28.38 -14.58 31.33
C MET A 441 -28.91 -14.09 32.68
N GLU A 442 -29.20 -12.78 32.79
CA GLU A 442 -29.67 -12.13 34.02
C GLU A 442 -31.00 -12.71 34.54
N ASP A 443 -31.77 -13.37 33.68
CA ASP A 443 -33.03 -14.06 33.99
C ASP A 443 -32.85 -15.53 34.39
N GLY A 444 -31.60 -16.05 34.41
CA GLY A 444 -31.29 -17.44 34.74
C GLY A 444 -31.39 -18.41 33.55
N GLU A 445 -31.66 -17.93 32.33
CA GLU A 445 -31.62 -18.75 31.12
C GLU A 445 -30.17 -19.10 30.76
N GLN A 446 -29.88 -20.38 30.50
CA GLN A 446 -28.59 -20.80 29.99
C GLN A 446 -28.63 -20.80 28.47
N VAL A 447 -27.91 -19.86 27.85
CA VAL A 447 -27.73 -19.82 26.40
C VAL A 447 -26.39 -20.43 26.05
N GLU A 448 -26.44 -21.46 25.22
CA GLU A 448 -25.27 -22.14 24.70
C GLU A 448 -24.69 -21.31 23.53
N LEU A 449 -23.57 -20.65 23.77
CA LEU A 449 -22.83 -19.94 22.72
C LEU A 449 -21.90 -20.94 22.04
N GLU A 450 -22.16 -21.18 20.75
CA GLU A 450 -21.27 -21.95 19.86
C GLU A 450 -20.52 -20.98 18.95
N VAL A 451 -19.19 -21.07 18.95
CA VAL A 451 -18.36 -20.26 18.05
C VAL A 451 -18.36 -20.92 16.67
N ALA A 452 -19.26 -20.47 15.79
CA ALA A 452 -19.42 -21.03 14.44
C ALA A 452 -18.19 -20.85 13.52
N ASP A 453 -17.25 -19.97 13.89
CA ASP A 453 -16.11 -19.55 13.07
C ASP A 453 -15.02 -20.63 12.88
N LEU A 454 -15.14 -21.80 13.52
CA LEU A 454 -14.20 -22.92 13.41
C LEU A 454 -14.79 -24.16 12.71
N ALA A 455 -15.96 -24.07 12.07
CA ALA A 455 -16.53 -25.20 11.32
C ALA A 455 -15.57 -25.78 10.27
N ALA A 456 -14.75 -24.95 9.63
CA ALA A 456 -13.72 -25.38 8.69
C ALA A 456 -12.59 -26.23 9.33
N GLU A 457 -12.36 -26.14 10.65
CA GLU A 457 -11.44 -27.03 11.36
C GLU A 457 -12.04 -28.43 11.58
N ASP A 458 -13.37 -28.53 11.60
CA ASP A 458 -14.11 -29.79 11.80
C ASP A 458 -14.25 -30.60 10.51
N GLU A 459 -14.28 -29.93 9.35
CA GLU A 459 -14.32 -30.54 8.02
C GLU A 459 -12.99 -31.22 7.60
N ARG A 460 -12.01 -31.27 8.49
CA ARG A 460 -10.65 -31.70 8.19
C ARG A 460 -10.45 -33.21 8.12
N GLY A 461 -11.48 -34.02 8.41
CA GLY A 461 -11.24 -35.45 8.59
C GLY A 461 -12.40 -36.42 8.63
N GLU A 462 -13.55 -36.18 7.97
CA GLU A 462 -14.53 -37.25 7.69
C GLU A 462 -15.27 -37.06 6.36
N TRP A 463 -14.53 -36.97 5.24
CA TRP A 463 -15.13 -37.25 3.92
C TRP A 463 -14.86 -38.71 3.55
N ALA A 464 -15.52 -39.64 4.24
CA ALA A 464 -15.81 -40.90 3.58
C ALA A 464 -16.79 -40.55 2.46
N PRO A 465 -16.47 -40.73 1.17
CA PRO A 465 -17.48 -40.57 0.13
C PRO A 465 -18.63 -41.52 0.46
N GLU A 466 -19.81 -40.97 0.74
CA GLU A 466 -21.01 -41.78 0.85
C GLU A 466 -21.25 -42.39 -0.53
N ILE A 467 -21.05 -43.71 -0.65
CA ILE A 467 -21.35 -44.42 -1.89
C ILE A 467 -22.86 -44.48 -1.98
N VAL A 468 -23.41 -43.55 -2.76
CA VAL A 468 -24.84 -43.51 -3.04
C VAL A 468 -25.14 -44.53 -4.13
N ASP A 469 -25.77 -45.65 -3.76
CA ASP A 469 -26.27 -46.60 -4.75
C ASP A 469 -27.43 -45.96 -5.53
N LEU A 470 -27.21 -45.77 -6.83
CA LEU A 470 -28.23 -45.31 -7.76
C LEU A 470 -28.98 -46.52 -8.33
N ASP A 471 -30.30 -46.42 -8.46
CA ASP A 471 -31.10 -47.38 -9.21
C ASP A 471 -30.91 -47.23 -10.74
N GLU A 472 -31.50 -48.14 -11.52
CA GLU A 472 -31.43 -48.14 -12.99
C GLU A 472 -32.05 -46.88 -13.63
N SER A 473 -32.72 -46.03 -12.85
CA SER A 473 -33.30 -44.75 -13.26
C SER A 473 -32.50 -43.54 -12.78
N GLY A 474 -31.35 -43.74 -12.13
CA GLY A 474 -30.46 -42.69 -11.63
C GLY A 474 -30.90 -42.05 -10.31
N ARG A 475 -31.76 -42.71 -9.52
CA ARG A 475 -32.23 -42.21 -8.22
C ARG A 475 -31.51 -42.91 -7.07
N GLN A 476 -31.22 -42.17 -6.00
CA GLN A 476 -30.62 -42.71 -4.78
C GLN A 476 -31.57 -43.70 -4.09
N ARG A 477 -31.09 -44.93 -3.84
CA ARG A 477 -31.90 -46.04 -3.31
C ARG A 477 -32.42 -45.84 -1.89
N ASP A 478 -31.82 -44.96 -1.09
CA ASP A 478 -32.16 -44.78 0.33
C ASP A 478 -33.16 -43.63 0.62
N LEU A 479 -33.63 -42.94 -0.42
CA LEU A 479 -34.67 -41.92 -0.26
C LEU A 479 -36.05 -42.58 -0.40
N VAL A 480 -36.80 -42.64 0.71
CA VAL A 480 -38.23 -43.02 0.70
C VAL A 480 -38.99 -41.97 -0.11
N SER A 481 -39.36 -42.31 -1.34
CA SER A 481 -40.25 -41.48 -2.14
C SER A 481 -41.68 -41.63 -1.62
N TRP A 482 -42.24 -40.57 -1.05
CA TRP A 482 -43.67 -40.47 -0.82
C TRP A 482 -44.33 -40.07 -2.14
N ASN A 483 -44.65 -41.07 -2.96
CA ASN A 483 -45.63 -40.93 -4.03
C ASN A 483 -46.57 -42.13 -3.96
N ASP A 484 -47.68 -41.93 -3.24
CA ASP A 484 -49.01 -42.38 -3.63
C ASP A 484 -49.97 -41.19 -3.45
#